data_AF-A0A9P2M2V5-F1
#
_entry.id   AF-A0A9P2M2V5-F1
#
_cell.length_a   1.000
_cell.length_b   1.000
_cell.length_c   1.000
_cell.angle_alpha   90.00
_cell.angle_beta   90.00
_cell.angle_gamma   90.00
#
_symmetry.space_group_name_H-M   'P 1'
#
loop_
_entity.id
_entity.type
_entity.pdbx_description
1 polymer ?
#
loop_
_entity_poly.entity_id
_entity_poly.type
_entity_poly.pdbx_seq_one_letter_code
_entity_poly.pdbx_strand_id
1 'polypeptide(L)' 'PAPTPTARAAAVQAVPGGTAGEVETETGEGAAAYGVLVTRPDGTRVEVHLDRDFRVLDTEPADGDGG' A
#
# COMPACT_ATOMS: atom_id res chain seq x y z
N PRO A 1 -4.95 -7.51 -16.74
CA PRO A 1 -3.52 -7.51 -16.36
C PRO A 1 -3.45 -7.05 -14.91
N ALA A 2 -2.95 -7.87 -13.99
CA ALA A 2 -2.94 -7.52 -12.57
C ALA A 2 -2.06 -6.27 -12.36
N PRO A 3 -2.58 -5.19 -11.76
CA PRO A 3 -1.82 -3.94 -11.50
C PRO A 3 -0.70 -4.11 -10.44
N THR A 4 -0.40 -5.34 -10.05
CA THR A 4 0.38 -5.69 -8.85
C THR A 4 1.87 -5.37 -8.86
N PRO A 5 2.64 -5.41 -9.98
CA PRO A 5 4.09 -5.24 -9.86
C PRO A 5 4.49 -3.78 -9.58
N THR A 6 3.81 -2.81 -10.19
CA THR A 6 4.16 -1.38 -10.04
C THR A 6 3.79 -0.87 -8.65
N ALA A 7 2.59 -1.20 -8.17
CA ALA A 7 2.12 -0.77 -6.86
C ALA A 7 2.98 -1.37 -5.73
N ARG A 8 3.29 -2.67 -5.81
CA ARG A 8 4.21 -3.33 -4.87
C ARG A 8 5.60 -2.70 -4.90
N ALA A 9 6.16 -2.40 -6.07
CA ALA A 9 7.49 -1.79 -6.17
C ALA A 9 7.54 -0.41 -5.52
N ALA A 10 6.52 0.42 -5.70
CA ALA A 10 6.40 1.71 -5.02
C ALA A 10 6.32 1.54 -3.50
N ALA A 11 5.54 0.56 -3.03
CA ALA A 11 5.36 0.30 -1.61
C ALA A 11 6.63 -0.25 -0.92
N VAL A 12 7.37 -1.16 -1.57
CA VAL A 12 8.68 -1.63 -1.08
C VAL A 12 9.73 -0.51 -1.07
N GLN A 13 9.66 0.44 -2.01
CA GLN A 13 10.53 1.62 -1.97
C GLN A 13 10.19 2.55 -0.81
N ALA A 14 8.89 2.73 -0.50
CA ALA A 14 8.45 3.53 0.63
C ALA A 14 8.78 2.89 1.98
N VAL A 15 8.80 1.55 2.05
CA VAL A 15 9.10 0.78 3.25
C VAL A 15 10.31 -0.12 3.01
N PRO A 16 11.54 0.42 3.13
CA PRO A 16 12.75 -0.36 2.91
C PRO A 16 12.84 -1.52 3.91
N GLY A 17 12.90 -2.75 3.39
CA GLY A 17 12.92 -3.97 4.20
C GLY A 17 11.52 -4.53 4.54
N GLY A 18 10.45 -3.85 4.16
CA GLY A 18 9.09 -4.37 4.24
C GLY A 18 8.76 -5.34 3.12
N THR A 19 7.89 -6.29 3.41
CA THR A 19 7.34 -7.22 2.41
C THR A 19 6.02 -6.68 1.90
N ALA A 20 5.97 -6.27 0.63
CA ALA A 20 4.72 -5.87 0.00
C ALA A 20 3.80 -7.08 -0.17
N GLY A 21 2.66 -7.00 0.48
CA GLY A 21 1.61 -8.00 0.53
C GLY A 21 0.58 -7.78 -0.57
N GLU A 22 -0.69 -7.85 -0.20
CA GLU A 22 -1.80 -7.71 -1.13
C GLU A 22 -1.95 -6.27 -1.62
N VAL A 23 -2.39 -6.15 -2.87
CA VAL A 23 -2.75 -4.87 -3.48
C VAL A 23 -4.26 -4.85 -3.50
N GLU A 24 -4.84 -3.95 -2.72
CA GLU A 24 -6.26 -3.72 -2.68
C GLU A 24 -6.61 -2.60 -3.66
N THR A 25 -7.77 -2.73 -4.31
CA THR A 25 -8.27 -1.65 -5.17
C THR A 25 -9.16 -0.78 -4.31
N GLU A 26 -8.69 0.43 -4.02
CA GLU A 26 -9.48 1.42 -3.31
C GLU A 26 -10.57 1.92 -4.27
N THR A 27 -11.79 1.47 -4.04
CA THR A 27 -12.98 1.95 -4.76
C THR A 27 -13.69 3.09 -4.03
N GLY A 28 -13.03 3.70 -3.05
CA GLY A 28 -13.53 4.87 -2.34
C GLY A 28 -13.55 6.12 -3.23
N GLU A 29 -14.39 7.10 -2.87
CA GLU A 29 -14.40 8.46 -3.49
C GLU A 29 -13.13 9.28 -3.17
N GLY A 30 -12.07 8.64 -2.67
CA GLY A 30 -10.78 9.26 -2.37
C GLY A 30 -9.90 9.45 -3.61
N ALA A 31 -8.80 10.17 -3.43
CA ALA A 31 -7.77 10.29 -4.47
C ALA A 31 -7.05 8.94 -4.72
N ALA A 32 -6.99 8.07 -3.71
CA ALA A 32 -6.43 6.74 -3.82
C ALA A 32 -7.34 5.81 -4.63
N ALA A 33 -6.77 5.15 -5.64
CA ALA A 33 -7.40 4.11 -6.43
C ALA A 33 -6.87 2.71 -6.10
N TYR A 34 -5.70 2.63 -5.46
CA TYR A 34 -5.06 1.39 -5.04
C TYR A 34 -4.42 1.56 -3.66
N GLY A 35 -4.59 0.57 -2.78
CA GLY A 35 -3.88 0.44 -1.52
C GLY A 35 -2.90 -0.73 -1.59
N VAL A 36 -1.69 -0.58 -1.09
CA VAL A 36 -0.72 -1.68 -0.98
C VAL A 36 -0.35 -1.88 0.48
N LEU A 37 -0.69 -3.05 1.02
CA LEU A 37 -0.32 -3.40 2.38
C LEU A 37 1.12 -3.90 2.40
N VAL A 38 1.97 -3.27 3.19
CA VAL A 38 3.37 -3.67 3.41
C VAL A 38 3.55 -4.07 4.86
N THR A 39 4.00 -5.30 5.08
CA THR A 39 4.33 -5.77 6.43
C THR A 39 5.81 -5.53 6.69
N ARG A 40 6.12 -4.75 7.72
CA ARG A 40 7.49 -4.53 8.18
C ARG A 40 7.99 -5.72 8.99
N PRO A 41 9.31 -5.96 9.03
CA PRO A 41 9.89 -6.98 9.89
C PRO A 41 9.65 -6.71 11.38
N ASP A 42 9.42 -5.45 11.76
CA ASP A 42 9.03 -5.04 13.12
C ASP A 42 7.61 -5.49 13.52
N GLY A 43 6.85 -6.11 12.61
CA GLY A 43 5.48 -6.59 12.86
C GLY A 43 4.37 -5.58 12.57
N THR A 44 4.73 -4.31 12.33
CA THR A 44 3.79 -3.26 11.92
C THR A 44 3.42 -3.38 10.44
N ARG A 45 2.20 -3.00 10.08
CA ARG A 45 1.75 -2.93 8.69
C ARG A 45 1.63 -1.46 8.25
N VAL A 46 1.84 -1.21 6.97
CA VAL A 46 1.74 0.11 6.34
C VAL A 46 0.90 -0.04 5.09
N GLU A 47 -0.12 0.78 4.94
CA GLU A 47 -0.87 0.90 3.70
C GLU A 47 -0.29 2.05 2.88
N VAL A 48 0.03 1.76 1.63
CA VAL A 48 0.52 2.74 0.66
C VAL A 48 -0.63 3.04 -0.28
N HIS A 49 -1.12 4.27 -0.26
CA HIS A 49 -2.19 4.77 -1.12
C HIS A 49 -1.62 5.27 -2.44
N LEU A 50 -2.13 4.75 -3.56
CA LEU A 50 -1.73 5.13 -4.91
C LEU A 50 -2.91 5.60 -5.75
N ASP A 51 -2.67 6.58 -6.59
CA ASP A 51 -3.64 7.04 -7.60
C ASP A 51 -3.80 6.02 -8.75
N ARG A 52 -4.73 6.27 -9.67
CA ARG A 52 -4.95 5.54 -10.93
C ARG A 52 -3.70 5.49 -11.81
N ASP A 53 -2.82 6.49 -11.68
CA ASP A 53 -1.52 6.55 -12.34
C ASP A 53 -0.41 5.75 -11.59
N PHE A 54 -0.75 4.97 -10.56
CA PHE A 54 0.20 4.25 -9.68
C PHE A 54 1.22 5.17 -8.99
N ARG A 55 0.82 6.42 -8.76
CA ARG A 55 1.64 7.39 -8.03
C ARG A 55 1.30 7.31 -6.56
N VAL A 56 2.30 7.14 -5.70
CA VAL A 56 2.09 7.17 -4.25
C VAL A 56 1.56 8.55 -3.88
N LEU A 57 0.37 8.57 -3.32
CA LEU A 57 -0.30 9.76 -2.81
C LEU A 57 0.04 9.94 -1.33
N ASP A 58 -0.12 8.87 -0.56
CA ASP A 58 0.14 8.85 0.88
C ASP A 58 0.59 7.46 1.34
N THR A 59 1.20 7.41 2.52
CA THR A 59 1.58 6.17 3.19
C THR A 59 1.24 6.29 4.65
N GLU A 60 0.29 5.48 5.09
CA GLU A 60 -0.20 5.49 6.45
C GLU A 60 0.05 4.12 7.10
N PRO A 61 0.31 4.08 8.42
CA PRO A 61 0.34 2.81 9.12
C PRO A 61 -1.03 2.14 8.95
N ALA A 62 -1.03 0.92 8.44
CA ALA A 62 -2.23 0.08 8.44
C ALA A 62 -2.44 -0.34 9.90
N ASP A 63 -3.06 0.54 10.67
CA ASP A 63 -3.43 0.29 12.05
C ASP A 63 -4.46 -0.83 12.00
N GLY A 64 -4.00 -2.04 12.33
CA GLY A 64 -4.89 -3.19 12.43
C GLY A 64 -5.82 -2.92 13.59
N ASP A 65 -7.04 -2.49 13.27
CA ASP A 65 -8.16 -2.20 14.18
C ASP A 65 -8.05 -3.05 15.45
N GLY A 66 -7.49 -2.43 16.48
CA GLY A 66 -7.47 -2.96 17.83
C GLY A 66 -8.76 -2.54 18.51
N GLY A 67 -9.79 -3.38 18.43
CA GLY A 67 -11.08 -3.18 19.09
C GLY A 67 -11.97 -4.42 19.07
#